data_AF-A0A6M0S311-F1
#
_entry.id   AF-A0A6M0S311-F1
#
_cell.length_a   1.000
_cell.length_b   1.000
_cell.length_c   1.000
_cell.angle_alpha   90.00
_cell.angle_beta   90.00
_cell.angle_gamma   90.00
#
_symmetry.space_group_name_H-M   'P 1'
#
loop_
_entity.id
_entity.type
_entity.pdbx_description
1 polymer ?
#
loop_
_entity_poly.entity_id
_entity_poly.type
_entity_poly.pdbx_seq_one_letter_code
_entity_poly.pdbx_strand_id
1 'polypeptide(L)'
;MPDMFPGMNPYLEHPDLWPEIHPQFVTALANLLQKEVSERYSILIRKRVYRVSGEDSLVVGQLAHDCSPNSPPTNDVAASHQQPIPTYIAVPQTIQEDYIEILDCQIGRTVTIIEVLTPQKKRPGRGRENYEQRCEAIFGSDTHFVEIDLLRGWEPISAYAAGNVDYRVLVSRSDQRPKADLYAWQVNAPIPPLKLPLSYPQDDVGAQAYCTVDLKRALDEACLRSPCYFSIDYERSPIPPLPPEETIWLTTLLERSSLRPSHQSINRYDQGKLTKQSAHL
;
A
#
# COMPACT_ATOMS: atom_id res chain seq x y z
N MET A 1 -13.67 -14.67 -2.74
CA MET A 1 -13.81 -13.20 -2.59
C MET A 1 -12.55 -12.35 -2.87
N PRO A 2 -11.41 -12.85 -3.41
CA PRO A 2 -10.33 -11.94 -3.88
C PRO A 2 -10.65 -11.22 -5.20
N ASP A 3 -11.55 -11.79 -6.00
CA ASP A 3 -11.68 -11.47 -7.42
C ASP A 3 -12.73 -10.39 -7.75
N MET A 4 -13.13 -9.57 -6.77
CA MET A 4 -14.17 -8.55 -6.95
C MET A 4 -13.62 -7.22 -7.45
N PHE A 5 -12.48 -6.79 -6.90
CA PHE A 5 -11.86 -5.53 -7.30
C PHE A 5 -11.02 -5.76 -8.55
N PRO A 6 -11.07 -4.86 -9.55
CA PRO A 6 -10.25 -4.99 -10.76
C PRO A 6 -8.75 -4.89 -10.42
N GLY A 7 -8.40 -4.10 -9.41
CA GLY A 7 -7.05 -3.96 -8.90
C GLY A 7 -6.98 -4.12 -7.38
N MET A 8 -6.28 -3.19 -6.71
CA MET A 8 -6.15 -3.17 -5.25
C MET A 8 -7.50 -2.90 -4.59
N ASN A 9 -7.81 -3.62 -3.51
CA ASN A 9 -8.95 -3.31 -2.66
C ASN A 9 -8.60 -2.09 -1.78
N PRO A 10 -9.27 -0.93 -1.93
CA PRO A 10 -8.89 0.32 -1.25
C PRO A 10 -9.03 0.26 0.27
N TYR A 11 -9.75 -0.73 0.82
CA TYR A 11 -9.85 -0.93 2.26
C TYR A 11 -8.57 -1.48 2.88
N LEU A 12 -7.74 -2.18 2.11
CA LEU A 12 -6.51 -2.80 2.62
C LEU A 12 -5.45 -1.76 3.01
N GLU A 13 -5.58 -0.53 2.54
CA GLU A 13 -4.71 0.60 2.89
C GLU A 13 -4.95 1.12 4.31
N HIS A 14 -5.97 0.62 5.01
CA HIS A 14 -6.25 0.98 6.39
C HIS A 14 -5.00 0.75 7.26
N PRO A 15 -4.61 1.69 8.14
CA PRO A 15 -3.39 1.58 8.96
C PRO A 15 -3.31 0.31 9.81
N ASP A 16 -4.45 -0.28 10.17
CA ASP A 16 -4.52 -1.52 10.95
C ASP A 16 -4.52 -2.78 10.07
N LEU A 17 -4.87 -2.68 8.78
CA LEU A 17 -4.95 -3.83 7.87
C LEU A 17 -3.66 -4.00 7.06
N TRP A 18 -3.09 -2.90 6.56
CA TRP A 18 -1.89 -2.96 5.72
C TRP A 18 -0.70 -3.65 6.39
N PRO A 19 -0.40 -3.44 7.69
CA PRO A 19 0.70 -4.14 8.37
C PRO A 19 0.53 -5.66 8.42
N GLU A 20 -0.70 -6.17 8.39
CA GLU A 20 -0.97 -7.61 8.34
C GLU A 20 -0.90 -8.16 6.90
N ILE A 21 -1.37 -7.37 5.92
CA ILE A 21 -1.41 -7.76 4.50
C ILE A 21 -0.05 -7.66 3.84
N HIS A 22 0.74 -6.62 4.15
CA HIS A 22 2.00 -6.31 3.49
C HIS A 22 3.01 -7.47 3.53
N PRO A 23 3.29 -8.12 4.68
CA PRO A 23 4.21 -9.26 4.72
C PRO A 23 3.71 -10.46 3.91
N GLN A 24 2.40 -10.71 3.92
CA GLN A 24 1.78 -11.77 3.13
C GLN A 24 1.88 -11.47 1.62
N PHE A 25 1.74 -10.20 1.25
CA PHE A 25 1.88 -9.74 -0.13
C PHE A 25 3.32 -9.86 -0.62
N VAL A 26 4.31 -9.43 0.15
CA VAL A 26 5.74 -9.63 -0.18
C VAL A 26 6.05 -11.12 -0.36
N THR A 27 5.51 -11.97 0.52
CA THR A 27 5.70 -13.42 0.44
C THR A 27 5.03 -14.02 -0.80
N ALA A 28 3.78 -13.64 -1.09
CA ALA A 28 3.06 -14.10 -2.28
C ALA A 28 3.78 -13.65 -3.57
N LEU A 29 4.22 -12.40 -3.62
CA LEU A 29 4.97 -11.84 -4.73
C LEU A 29 6.27 -12.62 -4.98
N ALA A 30 7.06 -12.87 -3.94
CA ALA A 30 8.28 -13.67 -4.04
C ALA A 30 8.03 -15.08 -4.59
N ASN A 31 6.95 -15.73 -4.12
CA ASN A 31 6.57 -17.07 -4.59
C ASN A 31 6.12 -17.09 -6.05
N LEU A 32 5.45 -16.03 -6.53
CA LEU A 32 5.10 -15.92 -7.95
C LEU A 32 6.34 -15.67 -8.80
N LEU A 33 7.21 -14.75 -8.38
CA LEU A 33 8.47 -14.47 -9.07
C LEU A 33 9.34 -15.73 -9.19
N GLN A 34 9.42 -16.54 -8.13
CA GLN A 34 10.21 -17.78 -8.13
C GLN A 34 9.75 -18.80 -9.18
N LYS A 35 8.47 -18.75 -9.59
CA LYS A 35 7.92 -19.61 -10.65
C LYS A 35 8.18 -19.08 -12.06
N GLU A 36 8.38 -17.77 -12.18
CA GLU A 36 8.55 -17.07 -13.46
C GLU A 36 10.02 -16.89 -13.87
N VAL A 37 10.95 -17.02 -12.93
CA VAL A 37 12.39 -16.93 -13.19
C VAL A 37 13.01 -18.31 -13.41
N SER A 38 13.99 -18.39 -14.32
CA SER A 38 14.81 -19.60 -14.51
C SER A 38 15.68 -19.93 -13.28
N GLU A 39 16.23 -21.15 -13.23
CA GLU A 39 17.12 -21.64 -12.16
C GLU A 39 18.39 -20.80 -11.94
N ARG A 40 18.73 -19.92 -12.90
CA ARG A 40 19.80 -18.94 -12.76
C ARG A 40 19.52 -17.93 -11.64
N TYR A 41 18.26 -17.62 -11.36
CA TYR A 41 17.91 -16.59 -10.40
C TYR A 41 17.30 -17.19 -9.13
N SER A 42 17.70 -16.63 -7.99
CA SER A 42 17.08 -16.90 -6.69
C SER A 42 16.33 -15.69 -6.18
N ILE A 43 15.10 -15.89 -5.72
CA ILE A 43 14.29 -14.85 -5.10
C ILE A 43 14.45 -14.94 -3.59
N LEU A 44 14.99 -13.87 -2.98
CA LEU A 44 15.28 -13.82 -1.55
C LEU A 44 14.46 -12.72 -0.89
N ILE A 45 13.67 -13.07 0.12
CA ILE A 45 13.07 -12.07 1.01
C ILE A 45 14.11 -11.70 2.06
N ARG A 46 14.52 -10.44 2.06
CA ARG A 46 15.43 -9.88 3.04
C ARG A 46 14.67 -9.05 4.05
N LYS A 47 15.23 -8.96 5.25
CA LYS A 47 14.68 -8.17 6.35
C LYS A 47 15.67 -7.10 6.75
N ARG A 48 15.18 -5.89 6.97
CA ARG A 48 15.93 -4.80 7.58
C ARG A 48 15.29 -4.46 8.91
N VAL A 49 16.10 -4.38 9.95
CA VAL A 49 15.66 -4.03 11.30
C VAL A 49 16.37 -2.77 11.73
N TYR A 50 15.62 -1.75 12.12
CA TYR A 50 16.15 -0.51 12.65
C TYR A 50 15.30 0.01 13.80
N ARG A 51 15.91 0.80 14.68
CA ARG A 51 15.20 1.42 15.81
C ARG A 51 14.78 2.83 15.43
N VAL A 52 13.53 3.14 15.73
CA VAL A 52 12.96 4.47 15.61
C VAL A 52 12.69 5.00 17.01
N SER A 53 12.84 6.30 17.22
CA SER A 53 12.66 6.97 18.51
C SER A 53 12.19 8.41 18.25
N GLY A 54 11.55 9.03 19.25
CA GLY A 54 10.95 10.36 19.09
C GLY A 54 9.57 10.32 18.42
N GLU A 55 9.18 11.40 17.76
CA GLU A 55 7.85 11.54 17.13
C GLU A 55 7.56 10.47 16.08
N ASP A 56 8.60 9.98 15.39
CA ASP A 56 8.51 8.87 14.42
C ASP A 56 8.16 7.52 15.07
N SER A 57 8.25 7.42 16.41
CA SER A 57 7.94 6.22 17.20
C SER A 57 6.50 6.18 17.70
N LEU A 58 5.70 7.22 17.45
CA LEU A 58 4.28 7.30 17.84
C LEU A 58 3.36 6.42 16.95
N VAL A 59 3.91 5.40 16.30
CA VAL A 59 3.19 4.53 15.39
C VAL A 59 2.48 3.44 16.18
N VAL A 60 1.23 3.71 16.55
CA VAL A 60 0.18 2.70 16.70
C VAL A 60 -1.09 3.33 16.14
N GLY A 61 -1.79 2.61 15.25
CA GLY A 61 -3.01 3.05 14.59
C GLY A 61 -4.00 3.67 15.57
N GLN A 62 -4.28 4.96 15.37
CA GLN A 62 -5.49 5.72 15.76
C GLN A 62 -5.22 7.23 15.87
N LEU A 63 -3.99 7.68 16.10
CA LEU A 63 -3.78 9.05 16.63
C LEU A 63 -3.21 10.09 15.66
N ALA A 64 -3.09 9.80 14.36
CA ALA A 64 -2.67 10.82 13.39
C ALA A 64 -3.83 11.77 12.98
N HIS A 65 -5.08 11.41 13.27
CA HIS A 65 -6.25 12.20 12.84
C HIS A 65 -6.65 13.34 13.79
N ASP A 66 -6.15 13.35 15.03
CA ASP A 66 -6.54 14.35 16.04
C ASP A 66 -5.60 15.55 16.15
N CYS A 67 -4.47 15.54 15.42
CA CYS A 67 -3.57 16.70 15.38
C CYS A 67 -3.95 17.67 14.27
N SER A 68 -5.09 18.37 14.43
CA SER A 68 -5.30 19.64 13.73
C SER A 68 -4.88 20.79 14.66
N PRO A 69 -3.77 21.51 14.37
CA PRO A 69 -3.34 22.64 15.18
C PRO A 69 -4.09 23.89 14.71
N ASN A 70 -5.38 24.02 15.03
CA ASN A 70 -6.10 25.29 14.85
C ASN A 70 -7.26 25.39 15.83
N SER A 71 -6.96 25.81 17.05
CA SER A 71 -7.91 26.54 17.89
C SER A 71 -7.16 27.74 18.49
N PRO A 72 -7.62 28.99 18.29
CA PRO A 72 -6.93 30.15 18.82
C PRO A 72 -7.02 30.15 20.36
N PRO A 73 -6.00 30.68 21.07
CA PRO A 73 -6.02 30.72 22.52
C PRO A 73 -7.04 31.77 22.99
N THR A 74 -8.12 31.32 23.61
CA THR A 74 -8.96 32.19 24.42
C THR A 74 -8.24 32.43 25.73
N ASN A 75 -7.81 33.67 25.95
CA ASN A 75 -7.22 34.11 27.21
C ASN A 75 -8.23 33.95 28.34
N ASP A 76 -8.01 32.99 29.24
CA ASP A 76 -8.59 33.05 30.57
C ASP A 76 -7.66 32.44 31.64
N VAL A 77 -7.29 33.35 32.55
CA VAL A 77 -6.93 33.24 33.97
C VAL A 77 -6.21 31.97 34.47
N ALA A 78 -5.02 32.23 35.03
CA ALA A 78 -4.17 31.34 35.81
C ALA A 78 -4.92 30.38 36.74
N ALA A 79 -4.94 29.10 36.36
CA ALA A 79 -5.34 27.99 37.22
C ALA A 79 -4.12 27.12 37.54
N SER A 80 -3.97 26.82 38.83
CA SER A 80 -2.92 26.00 39.45
C SER A 80 -2.60 24.71 38.68
N HIS A 81 -1.36 24.55 38.21
CA HIS A 81 -0.84 23.31 37.62
C HIS A 81 -0.51 22.29 38.73
N GLN A 82 -1.51 21.55 39.22
CA GLN A 82 -1.30 20.43 40.16
C GLN A 82 -2.15 19.19 39.84
N GLN A 83 -2.43 18.93 38.56
CA GLN A 83 -2.95 17.64 38.11
C GLN A 83 -2.08 17.08 36.97
N PRO A 84 -1.77 15.77 36.97
CA PRO A 84 -1.01 15.15 35.89
C PRO A 84 -1.80 15.25 34.59
N ILE A 85 -1.16 15.79 33.55
CA ILE A 85 -1.71 15.84 32.19
C ILE A 85 -1.24 14.56 31.47
N PRO A 86 -2.16 13.64 31.10
CA PRO A 86 -1.82 12.48 30.28
C PRO A 86 -1.09 12.96 29.02
N THR A 87 0.16 12.54 28.87
CA THR A 87 1.05 12.96 27.77
C THR A 87 1.59 11.72 27.09
N TYR A 88 1.67 11.75 25.77
CA TYR A 88 2.29 10.68 24.99
C TYR A 88 3.81 10.76 25.10
N ILE A 89 4.44 9.63 25.39
CA ILE A 89 5.90 9.51 25.37
C ILE A 89 6.29 8.67 24.16
N ALA A 90 7.27 9.15 23.41
CA ALA A 90 7.87 8.40 22.33
C ALA A 90 8.63 7.18 22.87
N VAL A 91 8.02 6.00 22.79
CA VAL A 91 8.68 4.73 23.16
C VAL A 91 9.43 4.21 21.95
N PRO A 92 10.75 3.99 22.02
CA PRO A 92 11.52 3.45 20.90
C PRO A 92 10.92 2.16 20.34
N GLN A 93 10.60 2.16 19.06
CA GLN A 93 10.09 0.98 18.36
C GLN A 93 11.18 0.37 17.48
N THR A 94 11.17 -0.95 17.38
CA THR A 94 12.00 -1.67 16.40
C THR A 94 11.14 -1.97 15.19
N ILE A 95 11.46 -1.36 14.06
CA ILE A 95 10.75 -1.55 12.80
C ILE A 95 11.47 -2.63 12.01
N GLN A 96 10.69 -3.58 11.48
CA GLN A 96 11.15 -4.59 10.53
C GLN A 96 10.52 -4.28 9.17
N GLU A 97 11.36 -4.22 8.14
CA GLU A 97 10.92 -4.03 6.76
C GLU A 97 11.43 -5.18 5.90
N ASP A 98 10.50 -5.80 5.19
CA ASP A 98 10.79 -6.88 4.26
C ASP A 98 10.88 -6.31 2.83
N TYR A 99 11.89 -6.74 2.07
CA TYR A 99 12.08 -6.40 0.65
C TYR A 99 12.58 -7.63 -0.10
N ILE A 100 12.43 -7.63 -1.43
CA ILE A 100 12.82 -8.77 -2.26
C ILE A 100 14.12 -8.43 -3.01
N GLU A 101 15.07 -9.35 -2.97
CA GLU A 101 16.24 -9.36 -3.83
C GLU A 101 16.12 -10.48 -4.85
N ILE A 102 16.40 -10.16 -6.10
CA ILE A 102 16.64 -11.14 -7.16
C ILE A 102 18.15 -11.28 -7.29
N LEU A 103 18.66 -12.46 -6.96
CA LEU A 103 20.08 -12.82 -7.06
C LEU A 103 20.31 -13.56 -8.36
N ASP A 104 21.31 -13.16 -9.14
CA ASP A 104 21.82 -13.99 -10.23
C ASP A 104 22.87 -14.95 -9.64
N CYS A 105 22.53 -16.24 -9.59
CA CYS A 105 23.34 -17.30 -9.00
C CYS A 105 24.62 -17.60 -9.80
N GLN A 106 24.66 -17.29 -11.10
CA GLN A 106 25.84 -17.55 -11.92
C GLN A 106 26.98 -16.59 -11.59
N ILE A 107 26.64 -15.33 -11.32
CA ILE A 107 27.61 -14.27 -10.99
C ILE A 107 27.65 -13.91 -9.50
N GLY A 108 26.70 -14.42 -8.70
CA GLY A 108 26.66 -14.27 -7.24
C GLY A 108 26.34 -12.86 -6.74
N ARG A 109 25.56 -12.06 -7.50
CA ARG A 109 25.17 -10.69 -7.08
C ARG A 109 23.69 -10.38 -7.29
N THR A 110 23.16 -9.48 -6.45
CA THR A 110 21.78 -8.98 -6.59
C THR A 110 21.66 -8.13 -7.85
N VAL A 111 20.78 -8.56 -8.75
CA VAL A 111 20.49 -7.88 -10.02
C VAL A 111 19.30 -6.94 -9.91
N THR A 112 18.31 -7.27 -9.09
CA THR A 112 17.10 -6.45 -8.92
C THR A 112 16.67 -6.41 -7.46
N ILE A 113 16.36 -5.21 -6.97
CA ILE A 113 15.73 -4.99 -5.66
C ILE A 113 14.27 -4.56 -5.91
N ILE A 114 13.34 -5.19 -5.21
CA ILE A 114 11.92 -4.83 -5.22
C ILE A 114 11.51 -4.39 -3.82
N GLU A 115 11.05 -3.15 -3.71
CA GLU A 115 10.54 -2.54 -2.49
C GLU A 115 9.03 -2.34 -2.60
N VAL A 116 8.27 -2.91 -1.66
CA VAL A 116 6.83 -2.61 -1.51
C VAL A 116 6.68 -1.55 -0.42
N LEU A 117 6.06 -0.43 -0.76
CA LEU A 117 5.94 0.69 0.18
C LEU A 117 5.06 0.37 1.39
N THR A 118 5.46 0.97 2.51
CA THR A 118 4.70 1.01 3.76
C THR A 118 4.39 2.47 4.09
N PRO A 119 3.36 2.74 4.92
CA PRO A 119 3.05 4.09 5.38
C PRO A 119 4.27 4.86 5.92
N GLN A 120 5.17 4.18 6.63
CA GLN A 120 6.39 4.75 7.20
C GLN A 120 7.36 5.27 6.15
N LYS A 121 7.40 4.66 4.96
CA LYS A 121 8.25 5.09 3.84
C LYS A 121 7.67 6.31 3.11
N LYS A 122 6.35 6.55 3.18
CA LYS A 122 5.66 7.66 2.48
C LYS A 122 5.42 8.89 3.35
N ARG A 123 5.12 8.68 4.64
CA ARG A 123 4.82 9.76 5.57
C ARG A 123 6.05 10.67 5.75
N PRO A 124 5.88 12.01 5.73
CA PRO A 124 6.96 12.93 6.07
C PRO A 124 7.56 12.60 7.45
N GLY A 125 8.89 12.58 7.53
CA GLY A 125 9.64 12.21 8.73
C GLY A 125 10.84 11.31 8.39
N ARG A 126 11.50 10.79 9.44
CA ARG A 126 12.76 10.04 9.26
C ARG A 126 12.61 8.76 8.46
N GLY A 127 11.44 8.11 8.53
CA GLY A 127 11.15 6.89 7.76
C GLY A 127 11.27 7.12 6.25
N ARG A 128 10.67 8.21 5.76
CA ARG A 128 10.78 8.64 4.37
C ARG A 128 12.19 9.09 4.00
N GLU A 129 12.84 9.90 4.83
CA GLU A 129 14.21 10.38 4.57
C GLU A 129 15.20 9.20 4.44
N ASN A 130 15.12 8.22 5.34
CA ASN A 130 15.95 7.01 5.28
C ASN A 130 15.65 6.17 4.03
N TYR A 131 14.38 6.10 3.63
CA TYR A 131 13.98 5.39 2.42
C TYR A 131 14.53 6.07 1.16
N GLU A 132 14.40 7.40 1.05
CA GLU A 132 14.91 8.18 -0.08
C GLU A 132 16.44 8.08 -0.21
N GLN A 133 17.18 8.16 0.91
CA GLN A 133 18.63 7.93 0.92
C GLN A 133 19.01 6.52 0.45
N ARG A 134 18.20 5.52 0.79
CA ARG A 134 18.41 4.14 0.32
C ARG A 134 18.16 4.03 -1.18
N CYS A 135 17.11 4.65 -1.69
CA CYS A 135 16.84 4.73 -3.12
C CYS A 135 18.00 5.39 -3.85
N GLU A 136 18.54 6.51 -3.35
CA GLU A 136 19.71 7.18 -3.91
C GLU A 136 20.93 6.25 -3.99
N ALA A 137 21.21 5.51 -2.92
CA ALA A 137 22.31 4.54 -2.91
C ALA A 137 22.13 3.40 -3.93
N ILE A 138 20.89 2.93 -4.16
CA ILE A 138 20.58 1.91 -5.18
C ILE A 138 20.67 2.52 -6.58
N PHE A 139 20.23 3.76 -6.77
CA PHE A 139 20.31 4.44 -8.06
C PHE A 139 21.76 4.67 -8.51
N GLY A 140 22.69 4.80 -7.57
CA GLY A 140 24.13 4.84 -7.82
C GLY A 140 24.81 3.50 -8.08
N SER A 141 24.08 2.36 -8.07
CA SER A 141 24.64 1.02 -8.33
C SER A 141 24.16 0.39 -9.64
N ASP A 142 24.78 -0.71 -10.05
CA ASP A 142 24.36 -1.49 -11.23
C ASP A 142 23.13 -2.38 -10.98
N THR A 143 22.47 -2.23 -9.84
CA THR A 143 21.29 -3.02 -9.45
C THR A 143 20.03 -2.35 -9.96
N HIS A 144 19.16 -3.08 -10.64
CA HIS A 144 17.83 -2.60 -11.01
C HIS A 144 16.95 -2.38 -9.78
N PHE A 145 16.01 -1.44 -9.86
CA PHE A 145 15.15 -1.09 -8.75
C PHE A 145 13.68 -1.08 -9.18
N VAL A 146 12.83 -1.68 -8.36
CA VAL A 146 11.38 -1.70 -8.54
C VAL A 146 10.72 -1.19 -7.25
N GLU A 147 9.96 -0.11 -7.32
CA GLU A 147 9.17 0.41 -6.21
C GLU A 147 7.70 0.16 -6.50
N ILE A 148 7.01 -0.56 -5.61
CA ILE A 148 5.59 -0.85 -5.69
C ILE A 148 4.86 0.00 -4.65
N ASP A 149 4.09 0.98 -5.11
CA ASP A 149 3.31 1.89 -4.29
C ASP A 149 1.81 1.65 -4.53
N LEU A 150 1.22 0.93 -3.59
CA LEU A 150 -0.22 0.63 -3.52
C LEU A 150 -0.93 1.45 -2.43
N LEU A 151 -0.35 2.58 -2.04
CA LEU A 151 -0.87 3.45 -0.98
C LEU A 151 -1.25 4.81 -1.58
N ARG A 152 -2.51 5.22 -1.48
CA ARG A 152 -2.98 6.53 -1.96
C ARG A 152 -2.62 7.67 -1.01
N GLY A 153 -2.38 7.34 0.26
CA GLY A 153 -2.03 8.31 1.29
C GLY A 153 -0.64 8.92 1.07
N TRP A 154 -0.48 10.17 1.56
CA TRP A 154 0.74 10.97 1.50
C TRP A 154 1.24 11.28 0.07
N GLU A 155 2.22 12.18 -0.01
CA GLU A 155 2.86 12.47 -1.29
C GLU A 155 3.64 11.24 -1.80
N PRO A 156 3.64 11.00 -3.12
CA PRO A 156 4.48 9.99 -3.73
C PRO A 156 5.97 10.27 -3.50
N ILE A 157 6.77 9.21 -3.42
CA ILE A 157 8.25 9.33 -3.31
C ILE A 157 8.83 9.86 -4.63
N SER A 158 8.42 9.26 -5.74
CA SER A 158 8.81 9.72 -7.07
C SER A 158 7.96 10.92 -7.52
N ALA A 159 8.37 12.13 -7.13
CA ALA A 159 7.71 13.39 -7.50
C ALA A 159 7.71 13.70 -9.01
N TYR A 160 8.50 12.95 -9.79
CA TYR A 160 8.77 13.24 -11.21
C TYR A 160 7.65 12.85 -12.18
N ALA A 161 6.60 12.18 -11.71
CA ALA A 161 5.48 11.80 -12.55
C ALA A 161 4.26 12.68 -12.29
N ALA A 162 4.01 13.59 -13.22
CA ALA A 162 2.85 14.44 -13.24
C ALA A 162 1.58 13.59 -13.50
N GLY A 163 0.65 13.58 -12.56
CA GLY A 163 -0.67 12.97 -12.73
C GLY A 163 -1.34 12.66 -11.40
N ASN A 164 -2.65 12.91 -11.34
CA ASN A 164 -3.49 12.42 -10.25
C ASN A 164 -3.71 10.92 -10.45
N VAL A 165 -2.88 10.07 -9.85
CA VAL A 165 -2.94 8.61 -9.96
C VAL A 165 -2.87 7.98 -8.57
N ASP A 166 -3.73 6.99 -8.35
CA ASP A 166 -3.85 6.32 -7.06
C ASP A 166 -2.69 5.38 -6.76
N TYR A 167 -2.31 4.56 -7.75
CA TYR A 167 -1.32 3.50 -7.58
C TYR A 167 -0.25 3.56 -8.65
N ARG A 168 0.96 3.13 -8.29
CA ARG A 168 2.12 3.22 -9.18
C ARG A 168 3.15 2.13 -8.92
N VAL A 169 3.85 1.75 -9.99
CA VAL A 169 5.06 0.94 -9.93
C VAL A 169 6.14 1.61 -10.75
N LEU A 170 7.24 1.99 -10.10
CA LEU A 170 8.43 2.49 -10.75
C LEU A 170 9.36 1.32 -11.07
N VAL A 171 9.81 1.21 -12.31
CA VAL A 171 10.84 0.25 -12.74
C VAL A 171 12.04 1.05 -13.24
N SER A 172 13.06 1.16 -12.41
CA SER A 172 14.33 1.84 -12.70
C SER A 172 15.40 0.81 -13.06
N ARG A 173 15.65 0.70 -14.37
CA ARG A 173 16.76 -0.09 -14.89
C ARG A 173 18.04 0.71 -14.82
N SER A 174 19.05 0.17 -14.15
CA SER A 174 20.39 0.75 -14.03
C SER A 174 21.03 1.17 -15.36
N ASP A 175 20.88 0.42 -16.44
CA ASP A 175 21.40 0.77 -17.79
C ASP A 175 20.65 1.92 -18.47
N GLN A 176 19.45 2.26 -18.01
CA GLN A 176 18.61 3.30 -18.61
C GLN A 176 18.55 4.57 -17.78
N ARG A 177 19.16 4.58 -16.58
CA ARG A 177 19.20 5.75 -15.73
C ARG A 177 19.83 6.95 -16.45
N PRO A 178 19.28 8.17 -16.28
CA PRO A 178 18.28 8.56 -15.28
C PRO A 178 16.82 8.28 -15.67
N LYS A 179 16.54 7.63 -16.81
CA LYS A 179 15.16 7.26 -17.18
C LYS A 179 14.69 6.03 -16.39
N ALA A 180 13.38 5.97 -16.15
CA ALA A 180 12.69 4.85 -15.53
C ALA A 180 11.30 4.71 -16.14
N ASP A 181 10.76 3.49 -16.13
CA ASP A 181 9.39 3.22 -16.57
C ASP A 181 8.45 3.36 -15.38
N LEU A 182 7.37 4.14 -15.54
CA LEU A 182 6.33 4.26 -14.53
C LEU A 182 5.02 3.66 -15.04
N TYR A 183 4.56 2.64 -14.33
CA TYR A 183 3.21 2.10 -14.48
C TYR A 183 2.32 2.81 -13.47
N ALA A 184 1.23 3.45 -13.92
CA ALA A 184 0.31 4.16 -13.04
C ALA A 184 -1.14 3.89 -13.45
N TRP A 185 -2.02 3.72 -12.46
CA TRP A 185 -3.43 3.44 -12.69
C TRP A 185 -4.30 3.96 -11.54
N GLN A 186 -5.60 4.08 -11.81
CA GLN A 186 -6.61 4.48 -10.82
C GLN A 186 -7.12 3.28 -10.03
N VAL A 187 -7.73 3.53 -8.87
CA VAL A 187 -8.30 2.49 -7.99
C VAL A 187 -9.33 1.58 -8.69
N ASN A 188 -10.04 2.12 -9.67
CA ASN A 188 -11.08 1.42 -10.42
C ASN A 188 -10.56 0.69 -11.68
N ALA A 189 -9.26 0.78 -11.96
CA ALA A 189 -8.61 0.15 -13.10
C ALA A 189 -7.91 -1.16 -12.70
N PRO A 190 -7.79 -2.13 -13.63
CA PRO A 190 -7.01 -3.33 -13.39
C PRO A 190 -5.52 -3.01 -13.24
N ILE A 191 -4.81 -3.83 -12.46
CA ILE A 191 -3.35 -3.67 -12.33
C ILE A 191 -2.70 -4.03 -13.67
N PRO A 192 -1.85 -3.16 -14.25
CA PRO A 192 -1.18 -3.44 -15.51
C PRO A 192 -0.20 -4.62 -15.37
N PRO A 193 -0.01 -5.41 -16.43
CA PRO A 193 1.01 -6.46 -16.44
C PRO A 193 2.40 -5.83 -16.32
N LEU A 194 3.20 -6.29 -15.35
CA LEU A 194 4.51 -5.73 -15.07
C LEU A 194 5.63 -6.61 -15.61
N LYS A 195 6.61 -5.97 -16.27
CA LYS A 195 7.86 -6.61 -16.67
C LYS A 195 8.98 -6.15 -15.74
N LEU A 196 9.51 -7.05 -14.94
CA LEU A 196 10.60 -6.76 -14.02
C LEU A 196 11.94 -7.16 -14.66
N PRO A 197 12.97 -6.30 -14.60
CA PRO A 197 14.27 -6.61 -15.17
C PRO A 197 15.00 -7.66 -14.33
N LEU A 198 15.78 -8.52 -14.98
CA LEU A 198 16.61 -9.56 -14.37
C LEU A 198 18.06 -9.52 -14.84
N SER A 199 18.29 -9.26 -16.13
CA SER A 199 19.62 -9.14 -16.72
C SER A 199 19.62 -8.19 -17.90
N TYR A 200 20.82 -7.76 -18.28
CA TYR A 200 21.05 -6.99 -19.49
C TYR A 200 21.01 -7.94 -20.71
N PRO A 201 20.07 -7.75 -21.67
CA PRO A 201 20.02 -8.57 -22.87
C PRO A 201 21.32 -8.55 -23.69
N GLN A 202 22.14 -7.52 -23.49
CA GLN A 202 23.35 -7.25 -24.25
C GLN A 202 24.59 -7.94 -23.66
N ASP A 203 24.58 -8.27 -22.37
CA ASP A 203 25.68 -8.95 -21.69
C ASP A 203 25.60 -10.47 -21.84
N ASP A 204 24.40 -11.02 -22.03
CA ASP A 204 24.18 -12.45 -22.15
C ASP A 204 22.95 -12.76 -23.02
N VAL A 205 23.20 -13.09 -24.29
CA VAL A 205 22.19 -13.33 -25.32
C VAL A 205 21.28 -14.54 -25.01
N GLY A 206 21.66 -15.39 -24.04
CA GLY A 206 20.85 -16.52 -23.59
C GLY A 206 20.13 -16.32 -22.24
N ALA A 207 20.42 -15.23 -21.52
CA ALA A 207 19.83 -14.98 -20.22
C ALA A 207 18.39 -14.47 -20.34
N GLN A 208 17.53 -14.92 -19.43
CA GLN A 208 16.21 -14.31 -19.26
C GLN A 208 16.39 -12.85 -18.81
N ALA A 209 16.03 -11.91 -19.67
CA ALA A 209 16.19 -10.48 -19.42
C ALA A 209 15.09 -9.90 -18.51
N TYR A 210 13.88 -10.46 -18.56
CA TYR A 210 12.73 -10.00 -17.77
C TYR A 210 11.90 -11.18 -17.27
N CYS A 211 11.22 -11.00 -16.14
CA CYS A 211 10.06 -11.81 -15.75
C CYS A 211 8.79 -10.96 -15.77
N THR A 212 7.66 -11.61 -16.01
CA THR A 212 6.34 -10.97 -15.88
C THR A 212 5.78 -11.31 -14.51
N VAL A 213 5.13 -10.34 -13.86
CA VAL A 213 4.49 -10.60 -12.56
C VAL A 213 3.06 -10.07 -12.53
N ASP A 214 2.17 -10.89 -12.00
CA ASP A 214 0.77 -10.56 -11.75
C ASP A 214 0.62 -10.12 -10.28
N LEU A 215 0.66 -8.80 -10.05
CA LEU A 215 0.49 -8.28 -8.68
C LEU A 215 -0.93 -8.50 -8.16
N LYS A 216 -1.95 -8.55 -9.03
CA LYS A 216 -3.32 -8.76 -8.60
C LYS A 216 -3.45 -10.14 -7.98
N ARG A 217 -2.87 -11.15 -8.63
CA ARG A 217 -2.77 -12.49 -8.06
C ARG A 217 -2.00 -12.52 -6.73
N ALA A 218 -0.88 -11.80 -6.62
CA ALA A 218 -0.13 -11.72 -5.36
C ALA A 218 -0.97 -11.09 -4.23
N LEU A 219 -1.71 -10.01 -4.51
CA LEU A 219 -2.63 -9.39 -3.55
C LEU A 219 -3.75 -10.34 -3.13
N ASP A 220 -4.31 -11.06 -4.08
CA ASP A 220 -5.39 -12.02 -3.84
C ASP A 220 -4.92 -13.17 -2.94
N GLU A 221 -3.74 -13.72 -3.22
CA GLU A 221 -3.11 -14.75 -2.39
C GLU A 221 -2.78 -14.22 -0.98
N ALA A 222 -2.34 -12.96 -0.86
CA ALA A 222 -2.08 -12.31 0.42
C ALA A 222 -3.36 -12.13 1.25
N CYS A 223 -4.43 -11.67 0.61
CA CYS A 223 -5.74 -11.50 1.24
C CYS A 223 -6.29 -12.83 1.77
N LEU A 224 -6.21 -13.90 0.99
CA LEU A 224 -6.67 -15.23 1.40
C LEU A 224 -5.92 -15.79 2.62
N ARG A 225 -4.65 -15.39 2.80
CA ARG A 225 -3.80 -15.83 3.91
C ARG A 225 -3.92 -14.93 5.14
N SER A 226 -4.49 -13.74 5.00
CA SER A 226 -4.58 -12.77 6.09
C SER A 226 -5.91 -12.90 6.85
N PRO A 227 -5.89 -13.13 8.18
CA PRO A 227 -7.11 -13.22 8.98
C PRO A 227 -7.96 -11.94 8.95
N CYS A 228 -7.34 -10.76 8.91
CA CYS A 228 -8.06 -9.50 8.90
C CYS A 228 -8.88 -9.26 7.63
N TYR A 229 -8.58 -9.96 6.52
CA TYR A 229 -9.31 -9.80 5.26
C TYR A 229 -10.81 -10.10 5.40
N PHE A 230 -11.16 -11.09 6.22
CA PHE A 230 -12.55 -11.47 6.47
C PHE A 230 -13.27 -10.55 7.45
N SER A 231 -12.53 -9.64 8.10
CA SER A 231 -13.05 -8.69 9.09
C SER A 231 -13.23 -7.28 8.53
N ILE A 232 -13.07 -7.09 7.22
CA ILE A 232 -13.23 -5.80 6.56
C ILE A 232 -14.70 -5.37 6.62
N ASP A 233 -14.96 -4.25 7.28
CA ASP A 233 -16.26 -3.59 7.32
C ASP A 233 -16.45 -2.72 6.07
N TYR A 234 -17.09 -3.31 5.06
CA TYR A 234 -17.40 -2.61 3.81
C TYR A 234 -18.46 -1.52 3.97
N GLU A 235 -19.21 -1.42 5.08
CA GLU A 235 -20.18 -0.32 5.26
C GLU A 235 -19.47 1.02 5.48
N ARG A 236 -18.25 1.00 6.01
CA ARG A 236 -17.43 2.20 6.20
C ARG A 236 -16.79 2.65 4.90
N SER A 237 -16.36 3.92 4.86
CA SER A 237 -15.51 4.41 3.78
C SER A 237 -14.08 3.89 3.94
N PRO A 238 -13.36 3.59 2.84
CA PRO A 238 -11.96 3.22 2.92
C PRO A 238 -11.10 4.37 3.48
N ILE A 239 -9.93 4.03 4.04
CA ILE A 239 -8.94 5.00 4.51
C ILE A 239 -7.67 4.80 3.68
N PRO A 240 -7.19 5.83 2.96
CA PRO A 240 -7.75 7.18 2.84
C PRO A 240 -9.09 7.22 2.06
N PRO A 241 -9.93 8.25 2.28
CA PRO A 241 -11.20 8.38 1.57
C PRO A 241 -10.97 8.50 0.06
N LEU A 242 -11.93 7.98 -0.71
CA LEU A 242 -11.92 8.11 -2.16
C LEU A 242 -12.52 9.45 -2.60
N PRO A 243 -12.13 9.97 -3.77
CA PRO A 243 -12.84 11.11 -4.36
C PRO A 243 -14.30 10.72 -4.70
N PRO A 244 -15.17 11.72 -4.97
CA PRO A 244 -16.60 11.47 -5.15
C PRO A 244 -16.93 10.49 -6.30
N GLU A 245 -16.21 10.58 -7.42
CA GLU A 245 -16.46 9.74 -8.61
C GLU A 245 -16.14 8.26 -8.32
N GLU A 246 -15.00 8.00 -7.69
CA GLU A 246 -14.55 6.67 -7.29
C GLU A 246 -15.39 6.12 -6.13
N THR A 247 -15.94 6.98 -5.27
CA THR A 247 -16.87 6.56 -4.20
C THR A 247 -18.18 6.03 -4.78
N ILE A 248 -18.69 6.65 -5.85
CA ILE A 248 -19.90 6.16 -6.57
C ILE A 248 -19.61 4.81 -7.22
N TRP A 249 -18.45 4.67 -7.87
CA TRP A 249 -18.01 3.40 -8.44
C TRP A 249 -17.92 2.30 -7.38
N LEU A 250 -17.25 2.59 -6.25
CA LEU A 250 -17.06 1.64 -5.16
C LEU A 250 -18.40 1.19 -4.59
N THR A 251 -19.33 2.13 -4.36
CA THR A 251 -20.66 1.81 -3.83
C THR A 251 -21.42 0.90 -4.79
N THR A 252 -21.39 1.21 -6.09
CA THR A 252 -22.03 0.37 -7.13
C THR A 252 -21.42 -1.04 -7.17
N LEU A 253 -20.10 -1.17 -7.02
CA LEU A 253 -19.40 -2.45 -6.99
C LEU A 253 -19.82 -3.28 -5.76
N LEU A 254 -19.83 -2.66 -4.58
CA LEU A 254 -20.17 -3.33 -3.32
C LEU A 254 -21.64 -3.78 -3.26
N GLU A 255 -22.56 -2.99 -3.81
CA GLU A 255 -23.97 -3.37 -3.92
C GLU A 255 -24.16 -4.59 -4.85
N ARG A 256 -23.48 -4.62 -6.01
CA ARG A 256 -23.53 -5.76 -6.95
C ARG A 256 -23.01 -7.06 -6.35
N SER A 257 -22.08 -6.95 -5.41
CA SER A 257 -21.47 -8.09 -4.72
C SER A 257 -22.13 -8.43 -3.39
N SER A 258 -23.28 -7.82 -3.07
CA SER A 258 -24.03 -8.02 -1.81
C SER A 258 -23.23 -7.72 -0.53
N LEU A 259 -22.19 -6.88 -0.62
CA LEU A 259 -21.36 -6.45 0.52
C LEU A 259 -21.84 -5.14 1.14
N ARG A 260 -22.72 -4.41 0.44
CA ARG A 260 -23.50 -3.29 0.97
C ARG A 260 -24.98 -3.50 0.63
N PRO A 261 -25.91 -3.17 1.55
CA PRO A 261 -27.33 -3.16 1.22
C PRO A 261 -27.58 -2.13 0.11
N SER A 262 -28.30 -2.53 -0.94
CA SER A 262 -28.62 -1.61 -2.02
C SER A 262 -29.60 -0.54 -1.52
N HIS A 263 -29.38 0.72 -1.90
CA HIS A 263 -30.29 1.82 -1.54
C HIS A 263 -31.76 1.58 -2.00
N GLN A 264 -31.99 0.72 -2.99
CA GLN A 264 -33.32 0.29 -3.42
C GLN A 264 -34.04 -0.66 -2.44
N SER A 265 -33.29 -1.38 -1.59
CA SER A 265 -33.82 -2.35 -0.64
C SER A 265 -34.39 -1.69 0.62
N ILE A 266 -33.82 -0.54 1.02
CA ILE A 266 -34.28 0.23 2.19
C ILE A 266 -35.69 0.79 1.94
N ASN A 267 -36.00 1.22 0.71
CA ASN A 267 -37.31 1.77 0.35
C ASN A 267 -38.45 0.72 0.27
N ARG A 268 -38.14 -0.58 0.12
CA ARG A 268 -39.20 -1.62 0.11
C ARG A 268 -39.71 -1.97 1.50
N TYR A 269 -38.88 -1.82 2.54
CA TYR A 269 -39.30 -2.10 3.92
C TYR A 269 -40.17 -0.97 4.51
N ASP A 270 -39.93 0.28 4.12
CA ASP A 270 -40.74 1.42 4.58
C ASP A 270 -42.08 1.56 3.85
N GLN A 271 -42.15 1.24 2.55
CA GLN A 271 -43.44 1.27 1.83
C GLN A 271 -44.42 0.18 2.28
N GLY A 272 -43.92 -0.95 2.80
CA GLY A 272 -44.76 -2.04 3.35
C GLY A 272 -45.35 -1.74 4.74
N LYS A 273 -44.80 -0.77 5.49
CA LYS A 273 -45.36 -0.32 6.77
C LYS A 273 -46.39 0.80 6.62
N LEU A 274 -46.25 1.65 5.60
CA LEU A 274 -47.21 2.74 5.33
C LEU A 274 -48.53 2.24 4.70
N THR A 275 -48.51 1.13 3.96
CA THR A 275 -49.76 0.56 3.39
C THR A 275 -50.60 -0.24 4.38
N LYS A 276 -50.07 -0.63 5.55
CA LYS A 276 -50.84 -1.34 6.59
C LYS A 276 -51.51 -0.44 7.63
N GLN A 277 -51.22 0.87 7.64
CA GLN A 277 -51.92 1.84 8.52
C GLN A 277 -53.12 2.53 7.87
N SER A 278 -53.39 2.31 6.57
CA SER A 278 -54.53 2.92 5.85
C SER A 278 -55.73 1.98 5.64
N ALA A 279 -55.73 0.79 6.26
CA ALA A 279 -56.84 -0.17 6.18
C ALA A 279 -57.72 -0.20 7.45
N HIS A 280 -57.51 0.74 8.37
CA HIS A 280 -58.39 0.98 9.52
C HIS A 280 -58.72 2.48 9.60
N LEU A 281 -59.57 2.93 8.67
CA LEU A 281 -60.49 4.05 8.80
C LEU A 281 -61.69 3.80 7.87
#